data_AF-A0A0J7K582-F1
#
_entry.id   AF-A0A0J7K582-F1
#
_cell.length_a   1.000
_cell.length_b   1.000
_cell.length_c   1.000
_cell.angle_alpha   90.00
_cell.angle_beta   90.00
_cell.angle_gamma   90.00
#
_symmetry.space_group_name_H-M   'P 1'
#
loop_
_entity.id
_entity.type
_entity.pdbx_description
1 polymer ?
#
loop_
_entity_poly.entity_id
_entity_poly.type
_entity_poly.pdbx_seq_one_letter_code
_entity_poly.pdbx_strand_id
1 'polypeptide(L)'
;MALLMWQHGEEALAKALVALKLYKAMAHEAAEDDLETEVYDELRGYGKEFENIGVELLDYCYRQDDDQTQQLLTSELQNWSGQTCLSLAVTANHRPLLAHPCSQIILADLWMGGLRTRKNTNLKVVMGLFCPLYITRLEFKSREELQLMPQTQEEHLIALEDEKEESDSEQSTPAGPDVE
;
A
#
# COMPACT_ATOMS: atom_id res chain seq x y z
N MET A 1 19.46 20.89 -0.25
CA MET A 1 18.32 21.29 -1.12
C MET A 1 17.15 20.31 -0.98
N ALA A 2 17.34 19.01 -1.22
CA ALA A 2 16.26 18.01 -1.15
C ALA A 2 15.49 18.00 0.19
N LEU A 3 16.20 18.06 1.34
CA LEU A 3 15.56 18.10 2.67
C LEU A 3 14.62 19.29 2.85
N LEU A 4 14.97 20.47 2.33
CA LEU A 4 14.15 21.67 2.47
C LEU A 4 12.84 21.54 1.66
N MET A 5 12.93 20.98 0.45
CA MET A 5 11.76 20.70 -0.40
C MET A 5 10.87 19.60 0.20
N TRP A 6 11.48 18.64 0.89
CA TRP A 6 10.76 17.59 1.62
C TRP A 6 9.98 18.18 2.80
N GLN A 7 10.62 19.02 3.63
CA GLN A 7 9.99 19.61 4.84
C GLN A 7 8.78 20.50 4.54
N HIS A 8 8.82 21.24 3.43
CA HIS A 8 7.79 22.23 3.09
C HIS A 8 6.81 21.73 2.01
N GLY A 9 6.97 20.49 1.56
CA GLY A 9 6.14 19.90 0.52
C GLY A 9 5.02 19.04 1.09
N GLU A 10 3.96 18.86 0.30
CA GLU A 10 2.88 17.89 0.59
C GLU A 10 3.39 16.45 0.44
N GLU A 11 2.66 15.47 0.98
CA GLU A 11 2.99 14.03 0.83
C GLU A 11 4.43 13.69 1.27
N ALA A 12 4.87 14.23 2.40
CA ALA A 12 6.24 14.10 2.88
C ALA A 12 6.68 12.63 3.02
N LEU A 13 5.81 11.73 3.49
CA LEU A 13 6.13 10.31 3.62
C LEU A 13 6.44 9.65 2.26
N ALA A 14 5.59 9.89 1.26
CA ALA A 14 5.80 9.37 -0.09
C ALA A 14 7.07 9.94 -0.72
N LYS A 15 7.33 11.24 -0.56
CA LYS A 15 8.58 11.87 -1.02
C LYS A 15 9.82 11.23 -0.40
N ALA A 16 9.80 10.90 0.89
CA ALA A 16 10.90 10.21 1.54
C ALA A 16 11.14 8.81 0.94
N LEU A 17 10.06 8.06 0.69
CA LEU A 17 10.13 6.72 0.08
C LEU A 17 10.67 6.76 -1.36
N VAL A 18 10.19 7.71 -2.16
CA VAL A 18 10.65 7.88 -3.54
C VAL A 18 12.09 8.36 -3.58
N ALA A 19 12.47 9.33 -2.74
CA ALA A 19 13.86 9.76 -2.62
C ALA A 19 14.78 8.59 -2.26
N LEU A 20 14.39 7.76 -1.27
CA LEU A 20 15.12 6.54 -0.92
C LEU A 20 15.28 5.60 -2.13
N LYS A 21 14.20 5.34 -2.89
CA LYS A 21 14.26 4.50 -4.09
C LYS A 21 15.22 5.06 -5.12
N LEU A 22 15.13 6.36 -5.40
CA LEU A 22 15.98 7.05 -6.37
C LEU A 22 17.45 7.00 -5.94
N TYR A 23 17.78 7.32 -4.69
CA TYR A 23 19.16 7.23 -4.20
C TYR A 23 19.72 5.81 -4.25
N LYS A 24 18.94 4.80 -3.89
CA LYS A 24 19.35 3.39 -4.02
C LYS A 24 19.60 3.00 -5.48
N ALA A 25 18.75 3.46 -6.41
CA ALA A 25 18.92 3.17 -7.83
C ALA A 25 20.13 3.89 -8.42
N MET A 26 20.33 5.18 -8.11
CA MET A 26 21.50 5.93 -8.56
C MET A 26 22.80 5.38 -7.99
N ALA A 27 22.81 4.96 -6.71
CA ALA A 27 23.97 4.31 -6.12
C ALA A 27 24.26 2.98 -6.83
N HIS A 28 23.24 2.19 -7.16
CA HIS A 28 23.43 0.95 -7.91
C HIS A 28 24.04 1.19 -9.28
N GLU A 29 23.53 2.18 -10.03
CA GLU A 29 24.07 2.56 -11.35
C GLU A 29 25.52 3.04 -11.25
N ALA A 30 25.83 3.89 -10.27
CA ALA A 30 27.19 4.38 -10.05
C ALA A 30 28.19 3.26 -9.78
N ALA A 31 27.76 2.18 -9.11
CA ALA A 31 28.60 1.01 -8.89
C ALA A 31 28.82 0.17 -10.16
N GLU A 32 27.88 0.17 -11.10
CA GLU A 32 28.00 -0.56 -12.38
C GLU A 32 28.88 0.18 -13.39
N ASP A 33 28.82 1.52 -13.40
CA ASP A 33 29.58 2.38 -14.30
C ASP A 33 31.05 2.63 -13.86
N ASP A 34 31.53 1.93 -12.83
CA ASP A 34 32.87 2.09 -12.22
C ASP A 34 33.18 3.56 -11.86
N LEU A 35 32.14 4.32 -11.48
CA LEU A 35 32.28 5.68 -10.95
C LEU A 35 33.05 5.64 -9.62
N GLU A 36 33.66 6.78 -9.28
CA GLU A 36 34.43 6.94 -8.04
C GLU A 36 33.62 6.45 -6.83
N THR A 37 34.23 5.57 -6.02
CA THR A 37 33.61 4.96 -4.84
C THR A 37 33.02 6.00 -3.88
N GLU A 38 33.57 7.21 -3.88
CA GLU A 38 33.07 8.35 -3.11
C GLU A 38 31.62 8.73 -3.48
N VAL A 39 31.27 8.73 -4.77
CA VAL A 39 29.91 9.07 -5.24
C VAL A 39 28.91 8.00 -4.81
N TYR A 40 29.30 6.72 -4.91
CA TYR A 40 28.49 5.60 -4.46
C TYR A 40 28.15 5.71 -2.96
N ASP A 41 29.17 5.94 -2.13
CA ASP A 41 29.01 6.03 -0.67
C ASP A 41 28.19 7.26 -0.28
N GLU A 42 28.36 8.39 -0.98
CA GLU A 42 27.56 9.60 -0.76
C GLU A 42 26.07 9.37 -1.07
N LEU A 43 25.76 8.79 -2.23
CA LEU A 43 24.38 8.45 -2.63
C LEU A 43 23.73 7.49 -1.64
N ARG A 44 24.48 6.49 -1.17
CA ARG A 44 24.01 5.55 -0.14
C ARG A 44 23.75 6.26 1.18
N GLY A 45 24.60 7.22 1.55
CA GLY A 45 24.42 8.07 2.72
C GLY A 45 23.11 8.86 2.66
N TYR A 46 22.84 9.55 1.55
CA TYR A 46 21.59 10.28 1.35
C TYR A 46 20.37 9.36 1.35
N GLY A 47 20.47 8.20 0.69
CA GLY A 47 19.43 7.18 0.76
C GLY A 47 19.15 6.79 2.21
N LYS A 48 20.18 6.53 3.01
CA LYS A 48 20.01 6.16 4.42
C LYS A 48 19.36 7.27 5.26
N GLU A 49 19.67 8.53 4.98
CA GLU A 49 19.03 9.67 5.65
C GLU A 49 17.51 9.70 5.37
N PHE A 50 17.10 9.60 4.11
CA PHE A 50 15.66 9.52 3.76
C PHE A 50 14.99 8.25 4.28
N GLU A 51 15.71 7.14 4.39
CA GLU A 51 15.20 5.92 5.02
C GLU A 51 14.81 6.17 6.49
N ASN A 52 15.71 6.80 7.26
CA ASN A 52 15.47 7.09 8.67
C ASN A 52 14.33 8.11 8.85
N ILE A 53 14.36 9.19 8.07
CA ILE A 53 13.31 10.23 8.10
C ILE A 53 11.92 9.63 7.82
N GLY A 54 11.81 8.72 6.84
CA GLY A 54 10.54 8.08 6.53
C GLY A 54 9.97 7.25 7.69
N VAL A 55 10.83 6.55 8.44
CA VAL A 55 10.41 5.75 9.61
C VAL A 55 10.05 6.65 10.79
N GLU A 56 10.86 7.67 11.05
CA GLU A 56 10.61 8.62 12.13
C GLU A 56 9.31 9.39 11.91
N LEU A 57 9.03 9.79 10.67
CA LEU A 57 7.76 10.41 10.32
C LEU A 57 6.60 9.45 10.52
N LEU A 58 6.73 8.19 10.10
CA LEU A 58 5.68 7.20 10.30
C LEU A 58 5.42 6.94 11.79
N ASP A 59 6.46 6.77 12.60
CA ASP A 59 6.34 6.56 14.05
C ASP A 59 5.70 7.79 14.73
N TYR A 60 6.06 9.00 14.30
CA TYR A 60 5.44 10.23 14.76
C TYR A 60 3.93 10.27 14.45
N CYS A 61 3.54 10.01 13.19
CA CYS A 61 2.14 9.97 12.78
C CYS A 61 1.37 8.91 13.57
N TYR A 62 1.94 7.70 13.69
CA TYR A 62 1.30 6.58 14.36
C TYR A 62 1.05 6.82 15.85
N ARG A 63 1.96 7.53 16.54
CA ARG A 63 1.78 7.92 17.95
C ARG A 63 0.70 9.00 18.13
N GLN A 64 0.42 9.78 17.09
CA GLN A 64 -0.55 10.85 17.13
C GLN A 64 -1.98 10.33 16.89
N ASP A 65 -2.15 9.50 15.86
CA ASP A 65 -3.42 8.87 15.49
C ASP A 65 -3.13 7.63 14.63
N ASP A 66 -3.42 6.45 15.16
CA ASP A 66 -3.13 5.18 14.50
C ASP A 66 -4.08 4.90 13.34
N ASP A 67 -5.36 5.25 13.45
CA ASP A 67 -6.36 5.06 12.39
C ASP A 67 -6.08 5.94 11.17
N GLN A 68 -5.81 7.23 11.39
CA GLN A 68 -5.45 8.16 10.31
C GLN A 68 -4.12 7.78 9.66
N THR A 69 -3.16 7.28 10.45
CA THR A 69 -1.87 6.82 9.90
C THR A 69 -2.06 5.59 9.01
N GLN A 70 -2.93 4.67 9.39
CA GLN A 70 -3.26 3.52 8.53
C GLN A 70 -3.90 3.95 7.21
N GLN A 71 -4.80 4.95 7.25
CA GLN A 71 -5.37 5.54 6.03
C GLN A 71 -4.29 6.24 5.19
N LEU A 72 -3.36 6.99 5.80
CA LEU A 72 -2.24 7.61 5.09
C LEU A 72 -1.37 6.57 4.34
N LEU A 73 -1.16 5.40 4.94
CA LEU A 73 -0.37 4.32 4.35
C LEU A 73 -1.05 3.63 3.15
N THR A 74 -2.38 3.62 3.15
CA THR A 74 -3.21 2.83 2.23
C THR A 74 -4.00 3.65 1.21
N SER A 75 -4.08 4.97 1.42
CA SER A 75 -4.64 5.90 0.44
C SER A 75 -3.85 5.88 -0.85
N GLU A 76 -4.57 6.04 -1.97
CA GLU A 76 -3.99 6.20 -3.28
C GLU A 76 -3.37 7.60 -3.44
N LEU A 77 -2.15 7.65 -3.94
CA LEU A 77 -1.48 8.92 -4.25
C LEU A 77 -1.54 9.22 -5.74
N GLN A 78 -2.40 10.18 -6.11
CA GLN A 78 -2.59 10.64 -7.49
C GLN A 78 -1.30 11.19 -8.12
N ASN A 79 -0.47 11.86 -7.30
CA ASN A 79 0.82 12.42 -7.75
C ASN A 79 1.90 11.34 -7.98
N TRP A 80 1.68 10.11 -7.51
CA TRP A 80 2.65 9.01 -7.56
C TRP A 80 2.08 7.79 -8.29
N SER A 81 1.46 8.02 -9.46
CA SER A 81 0.94 6.98 -10.35
C SER A 81 -0.12 6.08 -9.70
N GLY A 82 -0.91 6.62 -8.77
CA GLY A 82 -1.94 5.85 -8.07
C GLY A 82 -1.37 4.78 -7.13
N GLN A 83 -0.11 4.91 -6.70
CA GLN A 83 0.45 4.00 -5.71
C GLN A 83 0.09 4.43 -4.29
N THR A 84 0.08 3.48 -3.37
CA THR A 84 -0.02 3.75 -1.93
C THR A 84 1.36 3.93 -1.31
N CYS A 85 1.44 4.57 -0.14
CA CYS A 85 2.71 4.65 0.59
C CYS A 85 3.27 3.26 0.94
N LEU A 86 2.40 2.29 1.24
CA LEU A 86 2.83 0.91 1.50
C LEU A 86 3.45 0.26 0.24
N SER A 87 2.85 0.46 -0.94
CA SER A 87 3.40 0.00 -2.23
C SER A 87 4.75 0.66 -2.55
N LEU A 88 4.86 1.98 -2.34
CA LEU A 88 6.11 2.71 -2.52
C LEU A 88 7.20 2.21 -1.58
N ALA A 89 6.86 1.88 -0.33
CA ALA A 89 7.81 1.32 0.63
C ALA A 89 8.35 -0.05 0.20
N VAL A 90 7.50 -0.91 -0.36
CA VAL A 90 7.92 -2.19 -0.96
C VAL A 90 8.84 -1.93 -2.16
N THR A 91 8.46 -1.04 -3.06
CA THR A 91 9.24 -0.67 -4.25
C THR A 91 10.63 -0.12 -3.90
N ALA A 92 10.71 0.66 -2.81
CA ALA A 92 11.94 1.22 -2.24
C ALA A 92 12.75 0.22 -1.41
N ASN A 93 12.24 -1.00 -1.18
CA ASN A 93 12.79 -1.99 -0.27
C ASN A 93 13.10 -1.37 1.12
N HIS A 94 12.12 -0.61 1.64
CA HIS A 94 12.20 0.10 2.92
C HIS A 94 11.79 -0.86 4.05
N ARG A 95 12.71 -1.76 4.43
CA ARG A 95 12.44 -2.81 5.43
C ARG A 95 12.02 -2.26 6.80
N PRO A 96 12.67 -1.21 7.35
CA PRO A 96 12.25 -0.66 8.64
C PRO A 96 10.80 -0.15 8.64
N LEU A 97 10.35 0.50 7.56
CA LEU A 97 8.98 0.97 7.45
C LEU A 97 8.01 -0.23 7.36
N LEU A 98 8.32 -1.22 6.53
CA LEU A 98 7.49 -2.42 6.41
C LEU A 98 7.39 -3.21 7.73
N ALA A 99 8.46 -3.24 8.53
CA ALA A 99 8.49 -3.89 9.84
C ALA A 99 7.81 -3.05 10.94
N HIS A 100 7.42 -1.81 10.66
CA HIS A 100 6.77 -0.94 11.63
C HIS A 100 5.42 -1.53 12.09
N PRO A 101 5.04 -1.42 13.38
CA PRO A 101 3.79 -1.98 13.90
C PRO A 101 2.54 -1.57 13.10
N CYS A 102 2.46 -0.30 12.68
CA CYS A 102 1.36 0.20 11.85
C CYS A 102 1.20 -0.61 10.54
N SER A 103 2.30 -0.83 9.82
CA SER A 103 2.29 -1.62 8.57
C SER A 103 1.95 -3.08 8.83
N GLN A 104 2.43 -3.66 9.93
CA GLN A 104 2.13 -5.04 10.30
C GLN A 104 0.65 -5.25 10.68
N ILE A 105 0.01 -4.26 11.31
CA ILE A 105 -1.43 -4.30 11.59
C ILE A 105 -2.23 -4.31 10.30
N ILE A 106 -1.93 -3.40 9.36
CA ILE A 106 -2.57 -3.36 8.04
C ILE A 106 -2.42 -4.71 7.32
N LEU A 107 -1.20 -5.25 7.27
CA LEU A 107 -0.92 -6.52 6.60
C LEU A 107 -1.62 -7.70 7.29
N ALA A 108 -1.71 -7.70 8.61
CA ALA A 108 -2.44 -8.73 9.36
C ALA A 108 -3.95 -8.65 9.09
N ASP A 109 -4.51 -7.45 9.03
CA ASP A 109 -5.92 -7.25 8.69
C ASP A 109 -6.23 -7.67 7.25
N LEU A 110 -5.34 -7.35 6.31
CA LEU A 110 -5.42 -7.79 4.92
C LEU A 110 -5.35 -9.31 4.79
N TRP A 111 -4.42 -9.95 5.52
CA TRP A 111 -4.30 -11.41 5.59
C TRP A 111 -5.58 -12.09 6.08
N MET A 112 -6.22 -11.50 7.09
CA MET A 112 -7.49 -12.02 7.63
C MET A 112 -8.67 -11.73 6.70
N GLY A 113 -8.57 -10.69 5.85
CA GLY A 113 -9.61 -10.25 4.94
C GLY A 113 -10.92 -9.93 5.69
N GLY A 114 -12.02 -10.47 5.17
CA GLY A 114 -13.34 -10.34 5.77
C GLY A 114 -13.55 -11.14 7.07
N LEU A 115 -12.57 -11.91 7.54
CA LEU A 115 -12.72 -12.72 8.76
C LEU A 115 -12.37 -11.90 10.01
N ARG A 116 -13.18 -12.01 11.06
CA ARG A 116 -12.92 -11.34 12.35
C ARG A 116 -12.03 -12.21 13.23
N THR A 117 -10.94 -11.65 13.76
CA THR A 117 -10.04 -12.37 14.67
C THR A 117 -10.67 -12.52 16.06
N ARG A 118 -10.87 -13.76 16.50
CA ARG A 118 -11.31 -14.11 17.87
C ARG A 118 -10.57 -15.34 18.40
N LYS A 119 -10.87 -15.74 19.63
CA LYS A 119 -10.35 -16.98 20.23
C LYS A 119 -10.65 -18.17 19.32
N ASN A 120 -9.64 -18.98 19.03
CA ASN A 120 -9.71 -20.22 18.25
C ASN A 120 -10.11 -20.04 16.77
N THR A 121 -9.91 -18.86 16.17
CA THR A 121 -10.25 -18.61 14.74
C THR A 121 -9.53 -19.60 13.82
N ASN A 122 -8.22 -19.81 14.01
CA ASN A 122 -7.44 -20.76 13.20
C ASN A 122 -8.03 -22.18 13.22
N LEU A 123 -8.45 -22.68 14.39
CA LEU A 123 -9.08 -24.00 14.50
C LEU A 123 -10.43 -24.04 13.78
N LYS A 124 -11.24 -22.98 13.92
CA LYS A 124 -12.53 -22.89 13.22
C LYS A 124 -12.35 -22.83 11.70
N VAL A 125 -11.35 -22.12 11.20
CA VAL A 125 -11.01 -22.04 9.77
C VAL A 125 -10.61 -23.42 9.25
N VAL A 126 -9.72 -24.13 9.95
CA VAL A 126 -9.33 -25.50 9.59
C VAL A 126 -10.55 -26.44 9.57
N MET A 127 -11.42 -26.37 10.57
CA MET A 127 -12.66 -27.16 10.60
C MET A 127 -13.62 -26.79 9.47
N GLY A 128 -13.71 -25.51 9.09
CA GLY A 128 -14.49 -25.04 7.95
C GLY A 128 -14.00 -25.58 6.61
N LEU A 129 -12.68 -25.78 6.47
CA LEU A 129 -12.09 -26.39 5.28
C LEU A 129 -12.46 -27.88 5.14
N PHE A 130 -12.52 -28.61 6.26
CA PHE A 130 -12.94 -30.03 6.27
C PHE A 130 -14.46 -30.21 6.19
N CYS A 131 -15.23 -29.30 6.76
CA CYS A 131 -16.68 -29.39 6.81
C CYS A 131 -17.33 -28.01 6.53
N PRO A 132 -17.93 -27.80 5.34
CA PRO A 132 -18.42 -26.49 4.92
C PRO A 132 -19.56 -25.94 5.80
N LEU A 133 -20.26 -26.79 6.56
CA LEU A 133 -21.25 -26.34 7.53
C LEU A 133 -20.64 -25.47 8.65
N TYR A 134 -19.36 -25.66 8.98
CA TYR A 134 -18.66 -24.88 9.99
C TYR A 134 -18.32 -23.45 9.53
N ILE A 135 -18.40 -23.15 8.23
CA ILE A 135 -18.20 -21.79 7.71
C ILE A 135 -19.25 -20.83 8.29
N THR A 136 -20.48 -21.29 8.48
CA THR A 136 -21.57 -20.50 9.11
C THR A 136 -21.29 -20.12 10.57
N ARG A 137 -20.31 -20.76 11.23
CA ARG A 137 -19.88 -20.43 12.60
C ARG A 137 -18.67 -19.50 12.65
N LEU A 138 -18.11 -19.12 11.50
CA LEU A 138 -17.09 -18.09 11.41
C LEU A 138 -17.76 -16.72 11.54
N GLU A 139 -17.09 -15.80 12.25
CA GLU A 139 -17.54 -14.42 12.37
C GLU A 139 -16.88 -13.61 11.28
N PHE A 140 -17.70 -13.03 10.40
CA PHE A 140 -17.24 -12.17 9.33
C PHE A 140 -17.45 -10.70 9.71
N LYS A 141 -16.59 -9.84 9.18
CA LYS A 141 -16.78 -8.39 9.18
C LYS A 141 -18.05 -8.05 8.39
N SER A 142 -18.73 -7.00 8.80
CA SER A 142 -19.91 -6.48 8.09
C SER A 142 -19.52 -5.90 6.72
N ARG A 143 -20.50 -5.76 5.82
CA ARG A 143 -20.24 -5.21 4.47
C ARG A 143 -19.64 -3.80 4.53
N GLU A 144 -20.07 -2.97 5.48
CA GLU A 144 -19.53 -1.63 5.71
C GLU A 144 -18.07 -1.68 6.17
N GLU A 145 -17.74 -2.58 7.11
CA GLU A 145 -16.37 -2.80 7.56
C GLU A 145 -15.47 -3.31 6.42
N LEU A 146 -15.98 -4.14 5.50
CA LEU A 146 -15.22 -4.59 4.32
C LEU A 146 -14.95 -3.46 3.33
N GLN A 147 -15.90 -2.55 3.11
CA GLN A 147 -15.72 -1.42 2.18
C GLN A 147 -14.65 -0.43 2.63
N LEU A 148 -14.40 -0.36 3.95
CA LEU A 148 -13.36 0.48 4.53
C LEU A 148 -11.98 -0.19 4.56
N MET A 149 -11.90 -1.48 4.24
CA MET A 149 -10.60 -2.16 4.20
C MET A 149 -9.78 -1.70 3.00
N PRO A 150 -8.47 -1.53 3.17
CA PRO A 150 -7.59 -1.27 2.05
C PRO A 150 -7.61 -2.48 1.11
N GLN A 151 -7.79 -2.22 -0.18
CA GLN A 151 -7.84 -3.26 -1.21
C GLN A 151 -6.42 -3.73 -1.58
N THR A 152 -6.31 -5.00 -1.95
CA THR A 152 -5.09 -5.53 -2.57
C THR A 152 -4.95 -5.00 -4.00
N GLN A 153 -3.73 -5.06 -4.56
CA GLN A 153 -3.50 -4.67 -5.96
C GLN A 153 -4.31 -5.54 -6.93
N GLU A 154 -4.45 -6.84 -6.67
CA GLU A 154 -5.21 -7.75 -7.51
C GLU A 154 -6.71 -7.40 -7.52
N GLU A 155 -7.29 -7.16 -6.34
CA GLU A 155 -8.69 -6.71 -6.22
C GLU A 155 -8.93 -5.38 -6.93
N HIS A 156 -7.99 -4.45 -6.83
CA HIS A 156 -8.08 -3.16 -7.52
C HIS A 156 -8.05 -3.32 -9.05
N LEU A 157 -7.19 -4.20 -9.58
CA LEU A 157 -7.14 -4.49 -11.02
C LEU A 157 -8.42 -5.15 -11.52
N ILE A 158 -8.97 -6.10 -10.76
CA ILE A 158 -10.25 -6.74 -11.09
C ILE A 158 -11.37 -5.70 -11.12
N ALA A 159 -11.43 -4.80 -10.14
CA ALA A 159 -12.42 -3.73 -10.11
C ALA A 159 -12.33 -2.81 -11.34
N LEU A 160 -11.11 -2.46 -11.79
CA LEU A 160 -10.91 -1.67 -13.01
C LEU A 160 -11.32 -2.43 -14.29
N GLU A 161 -11.12 -3.74 -14.34
CA GLU A 161 -11.56 -4.58 -15.45
C GLU A 161 -13.09 -4.65 -15.52
N ASP A 162 -13.75 -4.89 -14.38
CA ASP A 162 -15.21 -4.91 -14.26
C ASP A 162 -15.83 -3.56 -14.68
N GLU A 163 -15.28 -2.44 -14.20
CA GLU A 163 -15.73 -1.09 -14.61
C GLU A 163 -15.59 -0.85 -16.11
N LYS A 164 -14.51 -1.37 -16.72
CA LYS A 164 -14.28 -1.23 -18.15
C LYS A 164 -15.28 -2.08 -18.96
N GLU A 165 -15.55 -3.31 -18.55
CA GLU A 165 -16.55 -4.16 -19.19
C GLU A 165 -17.96 -3.56 -19.10
N GLU A 166 -18.34 -2.99 -17.96
CA GLU A 166 -19.61 -2.27 -17.82
C GLU A 166 -19.69 -1.08 -18.79
N SER A 167 -18.62 -0.27 -18.89
CA SER A 167 -18.59 0.88 -19.80
C SER A 167 -18.70 0.50 -21.29
N ASP A 168 -18.07 -0.60 -21.72
CA ASP A 168 -18.15 -1.11 -23.09
C ASP A 168 -19.54 -1.72 -23.38
N SER A 169 -20.19 -2.31 -22.37
CA SER A 169 -21.55 -2.86 -22.49
C SER A 169 -22.63 -1.78 -22.61
N GLU A 170 -22.49 -0.65 -21.91
CA GLU A 170 -23.41 0.48 -22.05
C GLU A 170 -23.29 1.17 -23.41
N GLN A 171 -22.08 1.24 -23.98
CA GLN A 171 -21.82 1.87 -25.28
C GLN A 171 -22.29 1.05 -26.48
N SER A 172 -22.62 -0.23 -26.29
CA SER A 172 -23.05 -1.16 -27.35
C SER A 172 -24.58 -1.35 -27.44
N THR A 173 -25.37 -0.63 -26.63
CA THR A 173 -26.84 -0.62 -26.76
C THR A 173 -27.25 0.26 -27.95
N PRO A 174 -27.79 -0.27 -29.07
CA PRO A 174 -28.22 0.56 -30.18
C PRO A 174 -29.49 1.33 -29.76
N ALA A 175 -29.52 2.63 -30.03
CA ALA A 175 -30.72 3.45 -29.92
C ALA A 175 -31.88 2.74 -30.63
N GLY A 176 -32.90 2.36 -29.88
CA GLY A 176 -34.10 1.71 -30.42
C GLY A 176 -34.73 2.57 -31.51
N PRO A 177 -35.39 1.97 -32.51
CA PRO A 177 -35.92 2.72 -33.63
C PRO A 177 -37.04 3.64 -33.13
N ASP A 178 -36.90 4.93 -33.37
CA ASP A 178 -37.97 5.91 -33.20
C ASP A 178 -39.20 5.42 -34.00
N VAL A 179 -40.27 5.09 -33.28
CA VAL A 179 -41.56 4.73 -33.86
C VAL A 179 -42.31 6.03 -34.14
N GLU A 180 -42.67 6.23 -35.41
CA GLU A 180 -43.50 7.32 -35.95
C GLU A 180 -44.82 7.57 -35.20
#